data_AF-A0ABD5DH86-F1
#
_entry.id   AF-A0ABD5DH86-F1
#
_cell.length_a   1.000
_cell.length_b   1.000
_cell.length_c   1.000
_cell.angle_alpha   90.00
_cell.angle_beta   90.00
_cell.angle_gamma   90.00
#
_symmetry.space_group_name_H-M   'P 1'
#
loop_
_entity.id
_entity.type
_entity.pdbx_description
1 polymer ?
#
loop_
_entity_poly.entity_id
_entity_poly.type
_entity_poly.pdbx_seq_one_letter_code
_entity_poly.pdbx_strand_id
1 'polypeptide(L)'
;GWRKTDTMWMLGLYGTAIGACVLFLPIKAGVGGMIPLIIMAILAFPMTFFAHRGMTRFVLSGKTPGEDITEVVEEHFGVGAG
;
A
#
# COMPACT_ATOMS: atom_id res chain seq x y z
N GLY A 1 3.16 -22.76 17.65
CA GLY A 1 1.72 -22.53 17.83
C GLY A 1 1.49 -21.11 18.29
N TRP A 2 0.42 -20.47 17.83
CA TRP A 2 0.07 -19.08 18.10
C TRP A 2 -0.27 -18.83 19.58
N ARG A 3 0.26 -17.76 20.21
CA ARG A 3 0.00 -17.42 21.62
C ARG A 3 -0.83 -16.14 21.71
N LYS A 4 -1.53 -15.95 22.84
CA LYS A 4 -2.36 -14.74 23.10
C LYS A 4 -1.54 -13.44 23.04
N THR A 5 -0.26 -13.51 23.38
CA THR A 5 0.68 -12.40 23.28
C THR A 5 0.93 -11.97 21.83
N ASP A 6 0.94 -12.90 20.87
CA ASP A 6 1.17 -12.59 19.46
C ASP A 6 0.01 -11.76 18.90
N THR A 7 -1.23 -12.10 19.23
CA THR A 7 -2.41 -11.29 18.88
C THR A 7 -2.33 -9.89 19.48
N MET A 8 -1.90 -9.76 20.73
CA MET A 8 -1.80 -8.47 21.41
C MET A 8 -0.75 -7.57 20.74
N TRP A 9 0.42 -8.11 20.42
CA TRP A 9 1.47 -7.37 19.72
C TRP A 9 1.06 -7.00 18.30
N MET A 10 0.45 -7.90 17.54
CA MET A 10 -0.03 -7.58 16.19
C MET A 10 -1.12 -6.51 16.19
N LEU A 11 -2.08 -6.58 17.12
CA LEU A 11 -3.10 -5.54 17.26
C LEU A 11 -2.51 -4.19 17.67
N GLY A 12 -1.49 -4.19 18.55
CA GLY A 12 -0.75 -2.99 18.93
C GLY A 12 -0.01 -2.35 17.75
N LEU A 13 0.75 -3.14 16.99
CA LEU A 13 1.46 -2.69 15.79
C LEU A 13 0.50 -2.16 14.72
N TYR A 14 -0.63 -2.85 14.51
CA TYR A 14 -1.68 -2.40 13.61
C TYR A 14 -2.27 -1.06 14.06
N GLY A 15 -2.58 -0.91 15.35
CA GLY A 15 -3.10 0.33 15.92
C GLY A 15 -2.13 1.51 15.77
N THR A 16 -0.83 1.31 15.97
CA THR A 16 0.19 2.35 15.76
C THR A 16 0.33 2.73 14.29
N ALA A 17 0.37 1.75 13.38
CA ALA A 17 0.46 2.00 11.95
C ALA A 17 -0.74 2.80 11.42
N ILE A 18 -1.96 2.42 11.80
CA ILE A 18 -3.18 3.14 11.42
C ILE A 18 -3.23 4.53 12.07
N GLY A 19 -2.90 4.62 13.36
CA GLY A 19 -2.92 5.89 14.09
C GLY A 19 -1.95 6.94 13.53
N ALA A 20 -0.71 6.56 13.26
CA ALA A 20 0.29 7.47 12.73
C ALA A 20 0.00 7.88 11.26
N CYS A 21 -0.38 6.92 10.42
CA CYS A 21 -0.49 7.16 8.97
C CYS A 21 -1.85 7.73 8.55
N VAL A 22 -2.96 7.31 9.17
CA VAL A 22 -4.32 7.71 8.74
C VAL A 22 -4.91 8.82 9.60
N LEU A 23 -4.61 8.85 10.90
CA LEU A 23 -5.20 9.83 11.81
C LEU A 23 -4.28 11.05 11.98
N PHE A 24 -3.02 10.86 12.37
CA PHE A 24 -2.20 12.02 12.74
C PHE A 24 -1.69 12.85 11.57
N LEU A 25 -1.36 12.23 10.43
CA LEU A 25 -0.84 12.95 9.27
C LEU A 25 -1.89 13.87 8.63
N PRO A 26 -3.14 13.43 8.35
CA PRO A 26 -4.16 14.31 7.77
C PRO A 26 -4.73 15.30 8.77
N ILE A 27 -4.87 14.93 10.05
CA ILE A 27 -5.35 15.86 11.09
C ILE A 27 -4.36 17.02 11.28
N LYS A 28 -3.07 16.73 11.41
CA LYS A 28 -2.05 17.79 11.54
C LYS A 28 -1.93 18.63 10.27
N ALA A 29 -2.05 18.02 9.09
CA ALA A 29 -2.09 18.77 7.84
C ALA A 29 -3.35 19.65 7.72
N GLY A 30 -4.51 19.15 8.16
CA GLY A 30 -5.78 19.89 8.15
C GLY A 30 -5.83 21.05 9.14
N VAL A 31 -5.13 20.96 10.27
CA VAL A 31 -4.93 22.09 11.21
C VAL A 31 -4.14 23.23 10.54
N GLY A 32 -3.29 22.92 9.55
CA GLY A 32 -2.63 23.90 8.68
C GLY A 32 -3.55 24.56 7.63
N GLY A 33 -4.85 24.23 7.62
CA GLY A 33 -5.84 24.78 6.69
C GLY A 33 -6.17 23.87 5.50
N MET A 34 -7.02 24.35 4.59
CA MET A 34 -7.47 23.60 3.41
C MET A 34 -6.38 23.40 2.34
N ILE A 35 -5.44 24.35 2.25
CA ILE A 35 -4.36 24.38 1.25
C ILE A 35 -3.45 23.14 1.33
N PRO A 36 -2.88 22.74 2.48
CA PRO A 36 -2.03 21.55 2.57
C PRO A 36 -2.76 20.25 2.20
N LEU A 37 -4.07 20.14 2.49
CA LEU A 37 -4.87 18.98 2.09
C LEU A 37 -5.03 18.90 0.57
N ILE A 38 -5.27 20.02 -0.10
CA ILE A 38 -5.37 20.09 -1.56
C ILE A 38 -4.02 19.71 -2.20
N ILE A 39 -2.90 20.21 -1.68
CA ILE A 39 -1.57 19.89 -2.20
C ILE A 39 -1.29 18.39 -2.03
N MET A 40 -1.57 17.81 -0.86
CA MET A 40 -1.39 16.37 -0.65
C MET A 40 -2.30 15.55 -1.55
N ALA A 41 -3.55 15.97 -1.79
CA ALA A 41 -4.45 15.28 -2.71
C ALA A 41 -3.90 15.31 -4.15
N ILE A 42 -3.42 16.47 -4.61
CA ILE A 42 -2.84 16.62 -5.95
C ILE A 42 -1.56 15.78 -6.13
N LEU A 43 -0.76 15.58 -5.08
CA LEU A 43 0.46 14.76 -5.14
C LEU A 43 0.18 13.27 -4.96
N ALA A 44 -0.73 12.89 -4.06
CA ALA A 44 -1.09 11.50 -3.80
C ALA A 44 -1.88 10.88 -4.95
N PHE A 45 -2.70 11.67 -5.64
CA PHE A 45 -3.50 11.20 -6.77
C PHE A 45 -2.67 10.62 -7.93
N PRO A 46 -1.69 11.34 -8.53
CA PRO A 46 -0.88 10.79 -9.60
C PRO A 46 -0.03 9.62 -9.11
N MET A 47 0.53 9.71 -7.89
CA MET A 47 1.32 8.61 -7.31
C MET A 47 0.49 7.31 -7.24
N THR A 48 -0.72 7.37 -6.68
CA THR A 48 -1.59 6.18 -6.55
C THR A 48 -2.16 5.73 -7.90
N PHE A 49 -2.57 6.66 -8.75
CA PHE A 49 -3.13 6.35 -10.07
C PHE A 49 -2.10 5.67 -11.00
N PHE A 50 -0.89 6.21 -11.10
CA PHE A 50 0.16 5.63 -11.94
C PHE A 50 0.67 4.31 -11.38
N ALA A 51 0.84 4.19 -10.06
CA ALA A 51 1.24 2.94 -9.43
C ALA A 51 0.20 1.84 -9.68
N HIS A 52 -1.09 2.13 -9.47
CA HIS A 52 -2.15 1.15 -9.70
C HIS A 52 -2.27 0.76 -11.18
N ARG A 53 -2.16 1.73 -12.09
CA ARG A 53 -2.18 1.45 -13.54
C ARG A 53 -0.97 0.61 -13.98
N GLY A 54 0.20 0.88 -13.42
CA GLY A 54 1.42 0.08 -13.65
C GLY A 54 1.24 -1.36 -13.16
N MET A 55 0.71 -1.54 -11.95
CA MET A 55 0.40 -2.85 -11.38
C MET A 55 -0.63 -3.62 -12.21
N THR A 56 -1.71 -2.97 -12.65
CA THR A 56 -2.70 -3.63 -13.52
C THR A 56 -2.10 -4.04 -14.87
N ARG A 57 -1.23 -3.20 -15.46
CA ARG A 57 -0.53 -3.55 -16.71
C ARG A 57 0.47 -4.68 -16.51
N PHE A 58 1.15 -4.70 -15.37
CA PHE A 58 2.08 -5.74 -15.00
C PHE A 58 1.36 -7.09 -14.85
N VAL A 59 0.28 -7.15 -14.06
CA VAL A 59 -0.54 -8.35 -13.88
C VAL A 59 -1.11 -8.85 -15.22
N LEU A 60 -1.62 -7.95 -16.07
CA LEU A 60 -2.13 -8.32 -17.40
C LEU A 60 -1.03 -8.70 -18.42
N SER A 61 0.25 -8.48 -18.10
CA SER A 61 1.39 -8.88 -18.95
C SER A 61 1.81 -10.33 -18.72
N GLY A 62 1.27 -11.01 -17.72
CA GLY A 62 1.48 -12.45 -17.52
C GLY A 62 0.96 -13.24 -18.72
N LYS A 63 1.74 -14.25 -19.18
CA LYS A 63 1.33 -15.05 -20.35
C LYS A 63 0.09 -15.89 -20.11
N THR A 64 -0.21 -16.21 -18.86
CA THR A 64 -1.23 -17.19 -18.46
C THR A 64 -2.42 -16.48 -17.82
N PRO A 65 -3.63 -16.55 -18.40
CA PRO A 65 -4.80 -15.88 -17.84
C PRO A 65 -5.22 -16.54 -16.52
N GLY A 66 -5.23 -15.78 -15.43
CA GLY A 66 -5.73 -16.22 -14.13
C GLY A 66 -4.66 -16.66 -13.12
N GLU A 67 -3.39 -16.45 -13.42
CA GLU A 67 -2.29 -16.67 -12.47
C GLU A 67 -2.16 -15.54 -11.45
N ASP A 68 -1.65 -15.89 -10.27
CA ASP A 68 -1.47 -14.94 -9.17
C ASP A 68 -0.32 -13.98 -9.45
N ILE A 69 -0.36 -12.81 -8.80
CA ILE A 69 0.65 -11.76 -8.99
C ILE A 69 2.09 -12.24 -8.74
N THR A 70 2.28 -13.21 -7.85
CA THR A 70 3.59 -13.80 -7.53
C THR A 70 4.19 -14.54 -8.73
N GLU A 71 3.35 -15.18 -9.54
CA GLU A 71 3.78 -15.93 -10.72
C GLU A 71 4.15 -14.97 -11.87
N VAL A 72 3.42 -13.87 -12.02
CA VAL A 72 3.79 -12.79 -12.96
C VAL A 72 5.10 -12.10 -12.58
N VAL A 73 5.39 -11.96 -11.29
CA VAL A 73 6.70 -11.48 -10.76
C VAL A 73 7.80 -12.47 -11.06
N GLU A 74 7.58 -13.75 -10.82
CA GLU A 74 8.54 -14.80 -11.14
C GLU A 74 8.81 -14.90 -12.65
N GLU A 75 7.79 -14.71 -13.50
CA GLU A 75 7.95 -14.69 -14.96
C GLU A 75 8.82 -13.52 -15.45
N HIS A 76 8.62 -12.32 -14.90
CA HIS A 76 9.34 -11.12 -15.34
C HIS A 76 10.72 -10.95 -14.69
N PHE A 77 10.89 -11.39 -13.44
CA PHE A 77 12.10 -11.12 -12.63
C PHE A 77 12.86 -12.39 -12.20
N GLY A 78 12.29 -13.58 -12.39
CA GLY A 78 12.90 -14.87 -12.06
C GLY A 78 12.62 -15.38 -10.64
N VAL A 79 12.93 -16.66 -10.42
CA VAL A 79 12.74 -17.39 -9.16
C VAL A 79 13.70 -16.84 -8.10
N GLY A 80 13.26 -15.81 -7.36
CA GLY A 80 14.06 -15.18 -6.30
C GLY A 80 13.88 -13.68 -6.12
N ALA A 81 13.02 -13.03 -6.90
CA ALA A 81 12.69 -11.61 -6.75
C ALA A 81 11.52 -11.32 -5.79
N GLY A 82 10.98 -12.35 -5.13
CA GLY A 82 9.86 -12.27 -4.16
C GLY A 82 10.31 -12.39 -2.71
#